data_AF-A0AAW5EEK4-F1
#
_entry.id   AF-A0AAW5EEK4-F1
#
_cell.length_a   1.000
_cell.length_b   1.000
_cell.length_c   1.000
_cell.angle_alpha   90.00
_cell.angle_beta   90.00
_cell.angle_gamma   90.00
#
_symmetry.space_group_name_H-M   'P 1'
#
loop_
_entity.id
_entity.type
_entity.pdbx_description
1 polymer ?
#
loop_
_entity_poly.entity_id
_entity_poly.type
_entity_poly.pdbx_seq_one_letter_code
_entity_poly.pdbx_strand_id
1 'polypeptide(L)'
;HDENLKNQSHYGAELKYARNDLIKTLLGDNFQEGLWIDATYLNDIDYLNLGSRDYRDLNSLVTSKINYFLADENNYYGAYAKYYIDTSALNNDNTLQEYPSFQYHRFLNNFFDERLRYSFDASFHNFYRPVGPYANQLNLNLPISYHNAFFDDFLHFTFTERFYASFLNYSHYPQKDHEHYFRNTHDFNLYTDLSKAYDNFFHTLNFGLKYVLPGAKSGSIS
;
A
#
# COMPACT_ATOMS: atom_id res chain seq x y z
N HIS A 1 11.83 22.14 45.36
CA HIS A 1 11.27 21.09 44.49
C HIS A 1 11.71 21.47 43.09
N ASP A 2 12.85 20.92 42.66
CA ASP A 2 13.36 21.15 41.30
C ASP A 2 12.67 20.13 40.39
N GLU A 3 11.66 20.57 39.65
CA GLU A 3 11.09 19.74 38.59
C GLU A 3 12.07 19.74 37.42
N ASN A 4 12.77 18.62 37.27
CA ASN A 4 13.75 18.39 36.20
C ASN A 4 13.01 18.17 34.87
N LEU A 5 12.48 19.26 34.30
CA LEU A 5 11.73 19.23 33.04
C LEU A 5 12.66 18.85 31.88
N LYS A 6 12.27 17.83 31.11
CA LYS A 6 13.02 17.22 30.00
C LYS A 6 13.35 18.21 28.87
N ASN A 7 12.52 19.22 28.65
CA ASN A 7 12.74 20.33 27.73
C ASN A 7 12.31 21.64 28.38
N GLN A 8 13.15 22.68 28.29
CA GLN A 8 12.84 24.03 28.82
C GLN A 8 12.23 24.98 27.77
N SER A 9 12.22 24.56 26.51
CA SER A 9 11.68 25.33 25.38
C SER A 9 11.04 24.40 24.34
N HIS A 10 9.83 24.73 23.89
CA HIS A 10 9.07 23.94 22.91
C HIS A 10 9.05 24.66 21.55
N TYR A 11 9.43 23.94 20.49
CA TYR A 11 9.46 24.47 19.13
C TYR A 11 9.19 23.35 18.12
N GLY A 12 8.67 23.75 16.96
CA GLY A 12 8.37 22.88 15.85
C GLY A 12 8.04 23.68 14.59
N ALA A 13 7.95 22.98 13.47
CA ALA A 13 7.59 23.49 12.17
C ALA A 13 6.75 22.44 11.42
N GLU A 14 5.69 22.90 10.77
CA GLU A 14 4.84 22.08 9.90
C GLU A 14 4.93 22.58 8.47
N LEU A 15 5.10 21.67 7.52
CA LEU A 15 5.12 21.93 6.08
C LEU A 15 4.15 21.00 5.38
N LYS A 16 3.17 21.58 4.70
CA LYS A 16 2.28 20.87 3.77
C LYS A 16 2.48 21.40 2.38
N TYR A 17 2.76 20.51 1.43
CA TYR A 17 3.03 20.86 0.05
C TYR A 17 2.42 19.82 -0.89
N ALA A 18 1.69 20.32 -1.88
CA ALA A 18 1.11 19.52 -2.96
C ALA A 18 1.53 20.11 -4.29
N ARG A 19 1.93 19.26 -5.24
CA ARG A 19 2.24 19.68 -6.59
C ARG A 19 1.93 18.58 -7.59
N ASN A 20 1.40 18.99 -8.73
CA ASN A 20 1.35 18.18 -9.94
C ASN A 20 2.41 18.72 -10.92
N ASP A 21 2.75 17.97 -11.96
CA ASP A 21 3.66 18.44 -13.03
C ASP A 21 5.08 18.79 -12.50
N LEU A 22 5.67 17.88 -11.72
CA LEU A 22 7.07 17.90 -11.26
C LEU A 22 8.03 17.39 -12.34
N ILE A 23 7.84 16.17 -12.84
CA ILE A 23 8.74 15.53 -13.82
C ILE A 23 8.00 14.99 -15.05
N LYS A 24 6.67 15.02 -15.09
CA LYS A 24 5.86 14.63 -16.25
C LYS A 24 6.28 15.36 -17.52
N THR A 25 6.67 16.62 -17.40
CA THR A 25 7.18 17.43 -18.52
C THR A 25 8.40 16.82 -19.22
N LEU A 26 9.11 15.91 -18.56
CA LEU A 26 10.26 15.16 -19.11
C LEU A 26 9.86 13.78 -19.67
N LEU A 27 8.68 13.27 -19.34
CA LEU A 27 8.22 11.90 -19.64
C LEU A 27 7.06 11.84 -20.66
N GLY A 28 6.42 12.97 -20.95
CA GLY A 28 5.34 13.11 -21.94
C GLY A 28 3.96 13.33 -21.29
N ASP A 29 3.00 13.81 -22.09
CA ASP A 29 1.72 14.32 -21.59
C ASP A 29 0.74 13.23 -21.11
N ASN A 30 1.02 11.96 -21.42
CA ASN A 30 0.12 10.83 -21.15
C ASN A 30 0.14 10.34 -19.71
N PHE A 31 1.04 10.86 -18.87
CA PHE A 31 1.13 10.48 -17.47
C PHE A 31 0.31 11.40 -16.58
N GLN A 32 -0.28 10.85 -15.52
CA GLN A 32 -0.76 11.58 -14.35
C GLN A 32 0.32 11.50 -13.28
N GLU A 33 0.58 12.60 -12.59
CA GLU A 33 1.51 12.60 -11.47
C GLU A 33 1.03 13.47 -10.32
N GLY A 34 1.55 13.21 -9.12
CA GLY A 34 1.32 14.03 -7.96
C GLY A 34 2.37 13.81 -6.89
N LEU A 35 2.83 14.92 -6.30
CA LEU A 35 3.70 14.97 -5.13
C LEU A 35 2.90 15.52 -3.96
N TRP A 36 2.90 14.80 -2.85
CA TRP A 36 2.35 15.22 -1.58
C TRP A 36 3.43 15.10 -0.50
N ILE A 37 3.69 16.19 0.20
CA ILE A 37 4.61 16.26 1.34
C ILE A 37 3.82 16.80 2.53
N ASP A 38 3.82 16.05 3.62
CA ASP A 38 3.33 16.46 4.92
C ASP A 38 4.45 16.20 5.92
N ALA A 39 5.21 17.23 6.26
CA ALA A 39 6.38 17.14 7.11
C ALA A 39 6.15 17.91 8.41
N THR A 40 6.42 17.25 9.52
CA THR A 40 6.34 17.83 10.86
C THR A 40 7.68 17.61 11.54
N TYR A 41 8.31 18.70 11.94
CA TYR A 41 9.50 18.70 12.79
C TYR A 41 9.12 19.28 14.15
N LEU A 42 9.42 18.58 15.23
CA LEU A 42 9.18 19.07 16.59
C LEU A 42 10.15 18.45 17.57
N ASN A 43 10.48 19.21 18.61
CA ASN A 43 11.34 18.76 19.71
C ASN A 43 10.53 18.18 20.89
N ASP A 44 9.25 18.56 21.02
CA ASP A 44 8.38 18.16 22.13
C ASP A 44 6.91 18.08 21.69
N ILE A 45 6.12 17.16 22.26
CA ILE A 45 4.68 17.03 22.02
C ILE A 45 3.91 18.26 22.51
N ASP A 46 4.41 18.95 23.53
CA ASP A 46 3.80 20.18 24.04
C ASP A 46 3.78 21.32 23.01
N TYR A 47 4.60 21.25 21.95
CA TYR A 47 4.48 22.15 20.81
C TYR A 47 3.10 22.05 20.12
N LEU A 48 2.57 20.82 19.95
CA LEU A 48 1.26 20.59 19.33
C LEU A 48 0.12 21.08 20.25
N ASN A 49 0.29 20.93 21.57
CA ASN A 49 -0.68 21.34 22.58
C ASN A 49 -0.88 22.87 22.65
N LEU A 50 0.13 23.66 22.25
CA LEU A 50 0.07 25.13 22.24
C LEU A 50 -0.70 25.69 21.03
N GLY A 51 -0.85 24.90 19.96
CA GLY A 51 -1.40 25.31 18.67
C GLY A 51 -2.82 24.81 18.44
N SER A 52 -3.80 25.37 19.14
CA SER A 52 -5.25 25.18 18.94
C SER A 52 -5.83 23.76 19.17
N ARG A 53 -6.89 23.73 20.00
CA ARG A 53 -7.65 22.56 20.48
C ARG A 53 -8.32 21.74 19.36
N ASP A 54 -7.54 20.95 18.64
CA ASP A 54 -8.07 19.81 17.89
C ASP A 54 -7.41 18.55 18.46
N TYR A 55 -8.22 17.55 18.78
CA TYR A 55 -7.92 16.28 19.46
C TYR A 55 -6.82 15.40 18.82
N ARG A 56 -5.65 15.95 18.49
CA ARG A 56 -4.44 15.20 18.10
C ARG A 56 -3.64 14.72 19.32
N ASP A 57 -4.08 15.12 20.52
CA ASP A 57 -3.41 15.04 21.83
C ASP A 57 -3.27 13.64 22.46
N LEU A 58 -3.52 12.55 21.74
CA LEU A 58 -3.41 11.20 22.33
C LEU A 58 -2.35 10.31 21.67
N ASN A 59 -1.73 10.75 20.58
CA ASN A 59 -0.79 9.91 19.85
C ASN A 59 0.63 10.46 20.01
N SER A 60 1.47 9.72 20.74
CA SER A 60 2.88 10.06 20.93
C SER A 60 3.70 9.92 19.64
N LEU A 61 3.11 9.37 18.56
CA LEU A 61 3.78 9.13 17.29
C LEU A 61 3.34 10.15 16.22
N VAL A 62 4.23 11.09 15.92
CA VAL A 62 4.05 12.09 14.86
C VAL A 62 4.67 11.54 13.58
N THR A 63 3.96 11.66 12.44
CA THR A 63 4.42 11.08 11.17
C THR A 63 4.59 12.14 10.10
N SER A 64 5.80 12.24 9.54
CA SER A 64 6.08 12.94 8.29
C SER A 64 5.97 11.98 7.11
N LYS A 65 5.36 12.41 6.01
CA LYS A 65 5.12 11.60 4.81
C LYS A 65 5.51 12.36 3.55
N ILE A 66 6.21 11.67 2.66
CA ILE A 66 6.40 12.08 1.27
C ILE A 66 5.78 10.98 0.41
N ASN A 67 4.86 11.35 -0.46
CA ASN A 67 4.25 10.45 -1.43
C ASN A 67 4.41 11.07 -2.81
N TYR A 68 4.97 10.31 -3.74
CA TYR A 68 5.03 10.67 -5.14
C TYR A 68 4.44 9.53 -5.95
N PHE A 69 3.59 9.84 -6.92
CA PHE A 69 3.09 8.85 -7.86
C PHE A 69 3.17 9.33 -9.30
N LEU A 70 3.30 8.36 -10.19
CA LEU A 70 3.26 8.50 -11.64
C LEU A 70 2.39 7.38 -12.20
N ALA A 71 1.42 7.68 -13.05
CA ALA A 71 0.53 6.68 -13.62
C ALA A 71 0.17 6.97 -15.07
N ASP A 72 0.00 5.94 -15.88
CA ASP A 72 -0.60 6.01 -17.21
C ASP A 72 -1.84 5.08 -17.27
N GLU A 73 -2.40 4.85 -18.45
CA GLU A 73 -3.53 3.93 -18.66
C GLU A 73 -3.26 2.47 -18.25
N ASN A 74 -1.99 2.09 -18.13
CA ASN A 74 -1.51 0.73 -18.05
C ASN A 74 -0.73 0.44 -16.75
N ASN A 75 -0.10 1.45 -16.16
CA ASN A 75 0.88 1.33 -15.10
C ASN A 75 0.69 2.41 -14.04
N TYR A 76 1.00 2.07 -12.81
CA TYR A 76 1.11 2.97 -11.68
C TYR A 76 2.44 2.72 -10.97
N TYR A 77 3.13 3.80 -10.64
CA TYR A 77 4.37 3.82 -9.90
C TYR A 77 4.20 4.75 -8.70
N GLY A 78 4.56 4.27 -7.51
CA GLY A 78 4.52 5.01 -6.27
C GLY A 78 5.90 5.00 -5.60
N ALA A 79 6.31 6.14 -5.06
CA ALA A 79 7.47 6.28 -4.20
C ALA A 79 7.06 6.97 -2.92
N TYR A 80 7.43 6.39 -1.79
CA TYR A 80 6.99 6.83 -0.48
C TYR A 80 8.15 6.91 0.50
N ALA A 81 8.06 7.86 1.42
CA ALA A 81 8.89 7.92 2.61
C ALA A 81 8.01 8.29 3.80
N LYS A 82 8.08 7.51 4.87
CA LYS A 82 7.44 7.80 6.15
C LYS A 82 8.51 7.87 7.22
N TYR A 83 8.50 9.00 7.94
CA TYR A 83 9.37 9.24 9.07
C TYR A 83 8.52 9.49 10.31
N TYR A 84 8.87 8.82 11.40
CA TYR A 84 8.13 8.80 12.65
C TYR A 84 8.97 9.43 13.75
N ILE A 85 8.32 10.33 14.49
CA ILE A 85 8.84 10.94 15.72
C ILE A 85 7.99 10.41 16.88
N ASP A 86 8.56 9.51 17.66
CA ASP A 86 8.07 9.11 18.96
C ASP A 86 8.44 10.19 19.98
N THR A 87 7.45 10.98 20.35
CA THR A 87 7.55 12.07 21.32
C THR A 87 7.59 11.59 22.78
N SER A 88 7.26 10.31 23.03
CA SER A 88 7.41 9.70 24.35
C SER A 88 8.88 9.32 24.64
N ALA A 89 9.66 9.04 23.60
CA ALA A 89 11.06 8.67 23.70
C ALA A 89 12.00 9.89 23.85
N LEU A 90 13.24 9.66 24.31
CA LEU A 90 14.30 10.71 24.36
C LEU A 90 14.89 11.00 22.98
N ASN A 91 14.90 9.98 22.11
CA ASN A 91 15.34 10.04 20.72
C ASN A 91 14.58 9.00 19.90
N ASN A 92 14.78 9.01 18.59
CA ASN A 92 14.09 8.13 17.64
C ASN A 92 14.96 7.00 17.10
N ASP A 93 16.08 6.69 17.76
CA ASP A 93 17.06 5.71 17.27
C ASP A 93 16.48 4.29 17.25
N ASN A 94 15.52 4.00 18.13
CA ASN A 94 14.81 2.72 18.19
C ASN A 94 13.51 2.69 17.37
N THR A 95 13.06 3.84 16.86
CA THR A 95 11.81 4.01 16.13
C THR A 95 11.98 3.54 14.70
N LEU A 96 11.17 2.57 14.27
CA LEU A 96 11.24 2.02 12.92
C LEU A 96 10.67 3.01 11.90
N GLN A 97 11.51 3.36 10.94
CA GLN A 97 11.19 4.24 9.83
C GLN A 97 10.88 3.45 8.57
N GLU A 98 10.16 4.03 7.62
CA GLU A 98 9.81 3.36 6.37
C GLU A 98 10.17 4.26 5.18
N TYR A 99 11.42 4.15 4.72
CA TYR A 99 11.91 4.87 3.54
C TYR A 99 13.20 4.25 3.00
N PRO A 100 13.42 4.23 1.67
CA PRO A 100 12.42 4.46 0.65
C PRO A 100 11.47 3.24 0.52
N SER A 101 10.21 3.50 0.17
CA SER A 101 9.25 2.48 -0.25
C SER A 101 8.82 2.73 -1.68
N PHE A 102 8.61 1.66 -2.45
CA PHE A 102 8.17 1.73 -3.84
C PHE A 102 6.98 0.82 -4.08
N GLN A 103 6.08 1.25 -4.95
CA GLN A 103 4.94 0.47 -5.42
C GLN A 103 4.92 0.49 -6.95
N TYR A 104 4.68 -0.66 -7.55
CA TYR A 104 4.37 -0.79 -8.96
C TYR A 104 3.06 -1.56 -9.09
N HIS A 105 2.18 -1.09 -9.95
CA HIS A 105 0.95 -1.78 -10.30
C HIS A 105 0.74 -1.72 -11.81
N ARG A 106 0.62 -2.88 -12.44
CA ARG A 106 0.13 -3.03 -13.81
C ARG A 106 -1.38 -3.22 -13.75
N PHE A 107 -2.13 -2.28 -14.33
CA PHE A 107 -3.57 -2.39 -14.47
C PHE A 107 -3.96 -3.60 -15.31
N LEU A 108 -5.20 -4.08 -15.13
CA LEU A 108 -5.72 -5.25 -15.81
C LEU A 108 -5.53 -5.12 -17.32
N ASN A 109 -4.82 -6.06 -17.92
CA ASN A 109 -4.66 -6.14 -19.36
C ASN A 109 -4.89 -7.57 -19.85
N ASN A 110 -5.12 -7.69 -21.15
CA ASN A 110 -5.26 -8.96 -21.85
C ASN A 110 -3.88 -9.48 -22.26
N PHE A 111 -3.69 -10.80 -22.29
CA PHE A 111 -2.48 -11.42 -22.85
C PHE A 111 -2.52 -11.42 -24.38
N PHE A 112 -3.15 -12.44 -24.95
CA PHE A 112 -3.33 -12.60 -26.40
C PHE A 112 -4.81 -12.53 -26.81
N ASP A 113 -5.72 -12.78 -25.86
CA ASP A 113 -7.17 -12.80 -26.02
C ASP A 113 -7.81 -12.13 -24.80
N GLU A 114 -8.97 -11.51 -24.98
CA GLU A 114 -9.73 -10.80 -23.95
C GLU A 114 -10.22 -11.72 -22.83
N ARG A 115 -10.26 -13.03 -23.09
CA ARG A 115 -10.58 -14.07 -22.11
C ARG A 115 -9.46 -14.27 -21.11
N LEU A 116 -8.20 -14.03 -21.47
CA LEU A 116 -7.05 -14.26 -20.61
C LEU A 116 -6.47 -12.93 -20.15
N ARG A 117 -6.71 -12.57 -18.89
CA ARG A 117 -6.35 -11.29 -18.31
C ARG A 117 -5.32 -11.45 -17.20
N TYR A 118 -4.52 -10.42 -16.97
CA TYR A 118 -3.62 -10.36 -15.83
C TYR A 118 -3.53 -8.95 -15.27
N SER A 119 -3.14 -8.87 -14.02
CA SER A 119 -2.58 -7.67 -13.41
C SER A 119 -1.32 -8.06 -12.66
N PHE A 120 -0.55 -7.08 -12.21
CA PHE A 120 0.64 -7.37 -11.42
C PHE A 120 0.89 -6.27 -10.40
N ASP A 121 1.16 -6.66 -9.16
CA ASP A 121 1.59 -5.75 -8.11
C ASP A 121 2.99 -6.13 -7.64
N ALA A 122 3.84 -5.12 -7.50
CA ALA A 122 5.09 -5.23 -6.76
C ALA A 122 5.18 -4.12 -5.73
N SER A 123 5.61 -4.43 -4.51
CA SER A 123 5.92 -3.42 -3.51
C SER A 123 7.22 -3.73 -2.82
N PHE A 124 8.03 -2.69 -2.61
CA PHE A 124 9.26 -2.74 -1.85
C PHE A 124 9.13 -1.79 -0.67
N HIS A 125 9.52 -2.24 0.52
CA HIS A 125 9.55 -1.42 1.72
C HIS A 125 10.92 -1.58 2.38
N ASN A 126 11.62 -0.47 2.61
CA ASN A 126 12.82 -0.44 3.43
C ASN A 126 12.43 0.04 4.83
N PHE A 127 12.37 -0.88 5.78
CA PHE A 127 12.20 -0.55 7.18
C PHE A 127 13.58 -0.33 7.78
N TYR A 128 13.82 0.83 8.39
CA TYR A 128 15.13 1.20 8.91
C TYR A 128 15.02 1.82 10.30
N ARG A 129 15.94 1.48 11.19
CA ARG A 129 16.20 2.23 12.42
C ARG A 129 17.68 2.13 12.78
N PRO A 130 18.27 3.17 13.38
CA PRO A 130 19.66 3.14 13.82
C PRO A 130 19.99 2.02 14.81
N VAL A 131 19.10 1.76 15.77
CA VAL A 131 19.34 0.81 16.87
C VAL A 131 18.27 -0.27 16.88
N GLY A 132 18.75 -1.52 16.83
CA GLY A 132 17.93 -2.72 16.81
C GLY A 132 17.66 -3.26 15.41
N PRO A 133 16.96 -4.39 15.31
CA PRO A 133 16.70 -5.03 14.02
C PRO A 133 15.89 -4.19 13.04
N TYR A 134 16.21 -4.29 11.76
CA TYR A 134 15.44 -3.68 10.67
C TYR A 134 15.38 -4.63 9.46
N ALA A 135 14.56 -4.32 8.45
CA ALA A 135 14.33 -5.26 7.35
C ALA A 135 13.88 -4.61 6.05
N ASN A 136 14.14 -5.29 4.94
CA ASN A 136 13.65 -4.91 3.63
C ASN A 136 12.68 -5.97 3.14
N GLN A 137 11.50 -5.55 2.66
CA GLN A 137 10.45 -6.43 2.20
C GLN A 137 10.17 -6.20 0.71
N LEU A 138 10.13 -7.28 -0.07
CA LEU A 138 9.63 -7.28 -1.45
C LEU A 138 8.39 -8.18 -1.51
N ASN A 139 7.26 -7.64 -1.95
CA ASN A 139 6.04 -8.40 -2.22
C ASN A 139 5.73 -8.36 -3.71
N LEU A 140 5.35 -9.50 -4.27
CA LEU A 140 4.93 -9.68 -5.65
C LEU A 140 3.59 -10.40 -5.67
N ASN A 141 2.66 -9.93 -6.48
CA ASN A 141 1.34 -10.53 -6.66
C ASN A 141 0.98 -10.56 -8.15
N LEU A 142 0.73 -11.75 -8.68
CA LEU A 142 0.40 -12.00 -10.08
C LEU A 142 -0.89 -12.81 -10.16
N PRO A 143 -2.06 -12.17 -10.26
CA PRO A 143 -3.30 -12.81 -10.66
C PRO A 143 -3.38 -12.97 -12.18
N ILE A 144 -3.70 -14.18 -12.63
CA ILE A 144 -4.01 -14.51 -14.02
C ILE A 144 -5.43 -15.07 -14.06
N SER A 145 -6.30 -14.43 -14.82
CA SER A 145 -7.72 -14.77 -14.90
C SER A 145 -8.11 -15.22 -16.29
N TYR A 146 -8.81 -16.36 -16.36
CA TYR A 146 -9.58 -16.77 -17.52
C TYR A 146 -11.05 -16.41 -17.31
N HIS A 147 -11.67 -15.75 -18.27
CA HIS A 147 -13.08 -15.38 -18.26
C HIS A 147 -13.79 -15.94 -19.49
N ASN A 148 -15.00 -16.48 -19.29
CA ASN A 148 -15.87 -16.90 -20.38
C ASN A 148 -17.34 -16.74 -19.98
N ALA A 149 -18.22 -16.67 -20.96
CA ALA A 149 -19.66 -16.59 -20.78
C ALA A 149 -20.37 -17.68 -21.59
N PHE A 150 -21.50 -18.15 -21.07
CA PHE A 150 -22.28 -19.25 -21.63
C PHE A 150 -23.77 -18.87 -21.69
N PHE A 151 -24.50 -19.52 -22.59
CA PHE A 151 -25.95 -19.34 -22.78
C PHE A 151 -26.32 -17.89 -23.08
N ASP A 152 -25.70 -17.32 -24.11
CA ASP A 152 -25.91 -15.93 -24.56
C ASP A 152 -25.71 -14.92 -23.41
N ASP A 153 -24.54 -15.01 -22.76
CA ASP A 153 -24.12 -14.19 -21.61
C ASP A 153 -24.97 -14.34 -20.34
N PHE A 154 -25.85 -15.35 -20.25
CA PHE A 154 -26.60 -15.60 -19.03
C PHE A 154 -25.73 -16.08 -17.86
N LEU A 155 -24.71 -16.92 -18.13
CA LEU A 155 -23.83 -17.47 -17.10
C LEU A 155 -22.38 -17.12 -17.36
N HIS A 156 -21.77 -16.39 -16.44
CA HIS A 156 -20.37 -16.02 -16.46
C HIS A 156 -19.53 -16.95 -15.59
N PHE A 157 -18.37 -17.32 -16.11
CA PHE A 157 -17.35 -18.08 -15.40
C PHE A 157 -16.03 -17.32 -15.39
N THR A 158 -15.40 -17.26 -14.22
CA THR A 158 -14.04 -16.76 -14.07
C THR A 158 -13.23 -17.74 -13.24
N PHE A 159 -12.10 -18.15 -13.80
CA PHE A 159 -11.06 -18.88 -13.08
C PHE A 159 -9.86 -17.96 -12.89
N THR A 160 -9.38 -17.77 -11.66
CA THR A 160 -8.20 -16.95 -11.38
C THR A 160 -7.15 -17.73 -10.62
N GLU A 161 -5.96 -17.79 -11.20
CA GLU A 161 -4.76 -18.29 -10.59
C GLU A 161 -4.01 -17.13 -9.95
N ARG A 162 -3.84 -17.13 -8.62
CA ARG A 162 -3.11 -16.06 -7.91
C ARG A 162 -1.78 -16.58 -7.41
N PHE A 163 -0.69 -15.97 -7.87
CA PHE A 163 0.65 -16.20 -7.34
C PHE A 163 1.06 -15.04 -6.45
N TYR A 164 1.41 -15.35 -5.21
CA TYR A 164 1.94 -14.37 -4.26
C TYR A 164 3.30 -14.82 -3.77
N ALA A 165 4.26 -13.90 -3.80
CA ALA A 165 5.59 -14.07 -3.24
C ALA A 165 5.92 -12.90 -2.32
N SER A 166 6.54 -13.19 -1.18
CA SER A 166 7.07 -12.18 -0.27
C SER A 166 8.46 -12.61 0.17
N PHE A 167 9.39 -11.66 0.19
CA PHE A 167 10.75 -11.85 0.63
C PHE A 167 11.06 -10.79 1.67
N LEU A 168 11.64 -11.21 2.80
CA LEU A 168 11.96 -10.33 3.90
C LEU A 168 13.42 -10.58 4.30
N ASN A 169 14.27 -9.57 4.15
CA ASN A 169 15.67 -9.65 4.53
C ASN A 169 15.89 -8.79 5.76
N TYR A 170 16.35 -9.41 6.85
CA TYR A 170 16.60 -8.74 8.11
C TYR A 170 18.05 -8.27 8.19
N SER A 171 18.28 -7.26 9.01
CA SER A 171 19.60 -6.78 9.39
C SER A 171 19.60 -6.50 10.88
N HIS A 172 20.73 -6.77 11.54
CA HIS A 172 20.85 -6.70 13.00
C HIS A 172 19.81 -7.56 13.74
N TYR A 173 19.39 -8.69 13.16
CA TYR A 173 18.53 -9.68 13.78
C TYR A 173 19.28 -11.02 13.92
N PRO A 174 19.93 -11.31 15.06
CA PRO A 174 20.86 -12.44 15.19
C PRO A 174 20.26 -13.84 14.96
N GLN A 175 18.93 -13.96 15.04
CA GLN A 175 18.24 -15.24 14.98
C GLN A 175 17.70 -15.57 13.58
N LYS A 176 17.75 -14.63 12.64
CA LYS A 176 16.98 -14.70 11.40
C LYS A 176 17.50 -13.68 10.38
N ASP A 177 18.02 -14.18 9.26
CA ASP A 177 18.62 -13.32 8.23
C ASP A 177 17.66 -13.05 7.08
N HIS A 178 16.88 -14.05 6.67
CA HIS A 178 15.97 -13.96 5.55
C HIS A 178 14.76 -14.87 5.73
N GLU A 179 13.64 -14.44 5.18
CA GLU A 179 12.42 -15.22 5.03
C GLU A 179 11.86 -15.07 3.64
N HIS A 180 11.11 -16.09 3.23
CA HIS A 180 10.31 -16.04 2.05
C HIS A 180 8.97 -16.70 2.31
N TYR A 181 7.97 -16.27 1.56
CA TYR A 181 6.67 -16.86 1.56
C TYR A 181 6.12 -16.88 0.15
N PHE A 182 5.82 -18.07 -0.34
CA PHE A 182 5.15 -18.30 -1.60
C PHE A 182 3.79 -18.92 -1.34
N ARG A 183 2.78 -18.41 -2.02
CA ARG A 183 1.45 -19.02 -2.04
C ARG A 183 0.86 -18.92 -3.42
N ASN A 184 0.20 -20.00 -3.81
CA ASN A 184 -0.70 -20.05 -4.92
C ASN A 184 -2.14 -20.30 -4.43
N THR A 185 -3.12 -19.67 -5.08
CA THR A 185 -4.54 -19.85 -4.78
C THR A 185 -5.35 -19.92 -6.08
N HIS A 186 -6.31 -20.82 -6.13
CA HIS A 186 -7.25 -20.98 -7.24
C HIS A 186 -8.62 -20.40 -6.85
N ASP A 187 -9.07 -19.36 -7.56
CA ASP A 187 -10.41 -18.78 -7.38
C ASP A 187 -11.32 -19.20 -8.54
N PHE A 188 -12.46 -19.79 -8.21
CA PHE A 188 -13.54 -20.09 -9.15
C PHE A 188 -14.71 -19.18 -8.85
N ASN A 189 -15.22 -18.48 -9.85
CA ASN A 189 -16.41 -17.64 -9.75
C ASN A 189 -17.38 -18.00 -10.86
N LEU A 190 -18.63 -18.27 -10.50
CA LEU A 190 -19.75 -18.50 -11.40
C LEU A 190 -20.85 -17.52 -11.03
N TYR A 191 -21.32 -16.70 -11.96
CA TYR A 191 -22.36 -15.73 -11.66
C TYR A 191 -23.28 -15.45 -12.85
N THR A 192 -24.48 -14.96 -12.57
CA THR A 192 -25.46 -14.52 -13.56
C THR A 192 -25.99 -13.15 -13.16
N ASP A 193 -26.21 -12.30 -14.17
CA ASP A 193 -26.79 -10.97 -14.04
C ASP A 193 -28.09 -10.90 -14.83
N LEU A 194 -29.22 -10.88 -14.12
CA LEU A 194 -30.55 -10.81 -14.71
C LEU A 194 -31.12 -9.41 -14.52
N SER A 195 -31.47 -8.76 -15.61
CA SER A 195 -32.04 -7.41 -15.57
C SER A 195 -33.37 -7.37 -16.32
N LYS A 196 -34.38 -6.77 -15.73
CA LYS A 196 -35.70 -6.60 -16.33
C LYS A 196 -36.25 -5.20 -16.07
N ALA A 197 -36.61 -4.51 -17.15
CA ALA A 197 -37.35 -3.27 -17.10
C ALA A 197 -38.86 -3.55 -16.94
N TYR A 198 -39.49 -2.80 -16.06
CA TYR A 198 -40.93 -2.66 -15.91
C TYR A 198 -41.30 -1.21 -16.20
N ASP A 199 -42.59 -0.94 -16.44
CA ASP A 199 -43.07 0.38 -16.89
C ASP A 199 -42.60 1.54 -16.00
N ASN A 200 -42.45 1.31 -14.69
CA ASN A 200 -42.11 2.34 -13.70
C ASN A 200 -40.83 2.07 -12.91
N PHE A 201 -40.15 0.93 -13.12
CA PHE A 201 -38.93 0.60 -12.38
C PHE A 201 -38.07 -0.44 -13.11
N PHE A 202 -36.81 -0.54 -12.70
CA PHE A 202 -35.86 -1.52 -13.22
C PHE A 202 -35.47 -2.49 -12.09
N HIS A 203 -35.49 -3.79 -12.37
CA HIS A 203 -35.09 -4.83 -11.41
C HIS A 203 -33.83 -5.52 -11.92
N THR A 204 -32.80 -5.61 -11.08
CA THR A 204 -31.60 -6.41 -11.33
C THR A 204 -31.44 -7.47 -10.24
N LEU A 205 -31.04 -8.68 -10.64
CA LEU A 205 -30.72 -9.79 -9.76
C LEU A 205 -29.35 -10.33 -10.14
N ASN A 206 -28.42 -10.36 -9.19
CA ASN A 206 -27.12 -11.01 -9.32
C ASN A 206 -27.09 -12.25 -8.43
N PHE A 207 -26.82 -13.41 -9.03
CA PHE A 207 -26.54 -14.63 -8.28
C PHE A 207 -25.12 -15.07 -8.58
N GLY A 208 -24.34 -15.33 -7.53
CA GLY A 208 -22.93 -15.71 -7.66
C GLY A 208 -22.54 -16.83 -6.69
N LEU A 209 -21.67 -17.72 -7.17
CA LEU A 209 -20.98 -18.72 -6.38
C LEU A 209 -19.48 -18.48 -6.53
N LYS A 210 -18.80 -18.23 -5.41
CA LYS A 210 -17.35 -18.13 -5.34
C LYS A 210 -16.79 -19.28 -4.52
N TYR A 211 -15.82 -19.99 -5.09
CA TYR A 211 -15.06 -21.03 -4.41
C TYR A 211 -13.56 -20.71 -4.47
N VAL A 212 -12.89 -20.80 -3.33
CA VAL A 212 -11.46 -20.51 -3.20
C VAL A 212 -10.76 -21.78 -2.72
N LEU A 213 -9.85 -22.31 -3.53
CA LEU A 213 -9.06 -23.48 -3.22
C LEU A 213 -7.61 -23.03 -2.95
N PRO A 214 -7.09 -23.21 -1.73
CA PRO A 214 -5.67 -23.01 -1.46
C PRO A 214 -4.83 -23.97 -2.31
N GLY A 215 -3.84 -23.44 -3.01
CA GLY A 215 -2.88 -24.21 -3.80
C GLY A 215 -1.58 -24.45 -3.04
N ALA A 216 -0.47 -24.48 -3.77
CA ALA A 216 0.86 -24.68 -3.18
C ALA A 216 1.25 -23.54 -2.22
N LYS A 217 1.93 -23.89 -1.12
CA LYS A 217 2.52 -22.93 -0.18
C LYS A 217 3.93 -23.37 0.17
N SER A 218 4.86 -22.43 0.23
CA SER A 218 6.24 -22.64 0.66
C SER A 218 6.72 -21.47 1.52
N GLY A 219 7.52 -21.77 2.54
CA GLY A 219 8.05 -20.78 3.47
C GLY A 219 7.00 -20.19 4.43
N SER A 220 7.47 -19.29 5.27
CA SER A 220 6.69 -18.55 6.26
C SER A 220 7.33 -17.20 6.49
N ILE A 221 6.51 -16.21 6.85
CA ILE A 221 6.96 -14.97 7.44
C ILE A 221 6.38 -14.90 8.85
N SER A 222 7.22 -14.72 9.87
CA SER A 222 6.85 -14.73 11.29
C SER A 222 7.28 -13.48 12.02
#